data_AF-A0A958YA94-F1
#
_entry.id   AF-A0A958YA94-F1
#
_cell.length_a   1.000
_cell.length_b   1.000
_cell.length_c   1.000
_cell.angle_alpha   90.00
_cell.angle_beta   90.00
_cell.angle_gamma   90.00
#
_symmetry.space_group_name_H-M   'P 1'
#
loop_
_entity.id
_entity.type
_entity.pdbx_description
1 polymer ?
#
loop_
_entity_poly.entity_id
_entity_poly.type
_entity_poly.pdbx_seq_one_letter_code
_entity_poly.pdbx_strand_id
1 'polypeptide(L)' 'VIRFLAEKSHHAFPIIGVGGIHSPEDALEKINAGASLIQLYTGFIYEGPSLIKRINKAILKAMN' A
#
# COMPACT_ATOMS: atom_id res chain seq x y z
N VAL A 1 0.35 -12.19 4.06
CA VAL A 1 -0.13 -11.90 5.43
C VAL A 1 -1.31 -10.93 5.42
N ILE A 2 -1.21 -9.75 4.78
CA ILE A 2 -2.31 -8.75 4.72
C ILE A 2 -3.63 -9.42 4.28
N ARG A 3 -3.64 -10.09 3.12
CA ARG A 3 -4.82 -10.80 2.61
C ARG A 3 -5.42 -11.79 3.59
N PHE A 4 -4.58 -12.63 4.17
CA PHE A 4 -5.03 -13.60 5.17
C PHE A 4 -5.72 -12.93 6.36
N LEU A 5 -5.15 -11.84 6.89
CA LEU A 5 -5.76 -11.12 8.01
C LEU A 5 -7.05 -10.40 7.60
N ALA A 6 -7.07 -9.75 6.44
CA ALA A 6 -8.26 -9.07 5.91
C ALA A 6 -9.43 -10.05 5.73
N GLU A 7 -9.16 -11.21 5.13
CA GLU A 7 -10.16 -12.26 4.90
C GLU A 7 -10.62 -12.91 6.21
N LYS A 8 -9.70 -13.32 7.08
CA LYS A 8 -10.04 -14.02 8.33
C LYS A 8 -10.69 -13.14 9.39
N SER A 9 -10.36 -11.85 9.40
CA SER A 9 -11.03 -10.88 10.27
C SER A 9 -12.35 -10.37 9.68
N HIS A 10 -12.71 -10.76 8.45
CA HIS A 10 -13.83 -10.19 7.71
C HIS A 10 -13.78 -8.65 7.67
N HIS A 11 -12.58 -8.09 7.48
CA HIS A 11 -12.32 -6.65 7.47
C HIS A 11 -12.82 -5.92 8.75
N ALA A 12 -12.84 -6.60 9.90
CA ALA A 12 -13.32 -6.02 11.16
C ALA A 12 -12.48 -4.84 11.68
N PHE A 13 -11.25 -4.66 11.18
CA PHE A 13 -10.40 -3.54 11.52
C PHE A 13 -9.53 -3.09 10.34
N PRO A 14 -9.15 -1.80 10.29
CA PRO A 14 -8.23 -1.29 9.27
C PRO A 14 -6.85 -1.95 9.38
N ILE A 15 -6.26 -2.29 8.24
CA ILE A 15 -4.90 -2.85 8.17
C ILE A 15 -3.97 -1.82 7.53
N ILE A 16 -2.84 -1.54 8.18
CA ILE A 16 -1.77 -0.71 7.63
C ILE A 16 -0.70 -1.62 7.04
N GLY A 17 -0.56 -1.62 5.71
CA GLY A 17 0.45 -2.38 4.99
C GLY A 17 1.82 -1.71 5.03
N VAL A 18 2.83 -2.42 5.52
CA VAL A 18 4.20 -1.90 5.62
C VAL A 18 5.21 -2.83 4.94
N GLY A 19 6.42 -2.30 4.71
CA GLY A 19 7.60 -3.06 4.27
C GLY A 19 7.70 -3.30 2.76
N GLY A 20 8.86 -2.99 2.17
CA GLY A 20 9.17 -3.30 0.77
C GLY A 20 8.35 -2.52 -0.26
N ILE A 21 8.04 -1.24 0.00
CA ILE A 21 7.32 -0.38 -0.95
C ILE A 21 8.33 0.55 -1.61
N HIS A 22 8.74 0.23 -2.83
CA HIS A 22 9.71 1.00 -3.64
C HIS A 22 9.07 1.54 -4.93
N SER A 23 7.87 1.08 -5.26
CA SER A 23 7.15 1.46 -6.48
C SER A 23 5.64 1.66 -6.23
N PRO A 24 4.93 2.34 -7.15
CA PRO A 24 3.47 2.37 -7.16
C PRO A 24 2.82 0.98 -7.21
N GLU A 25 3.45 0.03 -7.87
CA GLU A 25 2.97 -1.34 -8.02
C GLU A 25 2.99 -2.07 -6.67
N ASP A 26 4.07 -1.93 -5.88
CA ASP A 26 4.16 -2.52 -4.52
C ASP A 26 3.08 -1.96 -3.59
N ALA A 27 2.77 -0.67 -3.72
CA ALA A 27 1.73 0.00 -2.96
C ALA A 27 0.34 -0.55 -3.32
N LEU A 28 0.05 -0.68 -4.61
CA LEU A 28 -1.20 -1.24 -5.10
C LEU A 28 -1.36 -2.71 -4.69
N GLU A 29 -0.29 -3.50 -4.70
CA GLU A 29 -0.33 -4.89 -4.25
C GLU A 29 -0.84 -5.00 -2.80
N LYS A 30 -0.33 -4.15 -1.89
CA LYS A 30 -0.76 -4.15 -0.49
C LYS A 30 -2.21 -3.68 -0.32
N ILE A 31 -2.62 -2.64 -1.05
CA ILE A 31 -4.01 -2.16 -1.03
C ILE A 31 -4.96 -3.24 -1.56
N ASN A 32 -4.62 -3.86 -2.69
CA ASN A 32 -5.40 -4.97 -3.29
C ASN A 32 -5.40 -6.23 -2.42
N ALA A 33 -4.41 -6.39 -1.54
CA ALA A 33 -4.41 -7.45 -0.53
C ALA A 33 -5.33 -7.14 0.66
N GLY A 34 -5.96 -5.97 0.73
CA GLY A 34 -6.89 -5.58 1.80
C GLY A 34 -6.32 -4.60 2.82
N ALA A 35 -5.17 -3.98 2.55
CA ALA A 35 -4.69 -2.88 3.38
C ALA A 35 -5.53 -1.61 3.16
N SER A 36 -5.95 -0.97 4.24
CA SER A 36 -6.67 0.31 4.21
C SER A 36 -5.72 1.48 4.01
N LEU A 37 -4.50 1.38 4.52
CA LEU A 37 -3.44 2.36 4.39
C LEU A 37 -2.10 1.67 4.14
N ILE A 38 -1.11 2.42 3.67
CA ILE A 38 0.27 1.95 3.58
C ILE A 38 1.23 2.94 4.23
N GLN A 39 2.33 2.43 4.77
CA GLN A 39 3.38 3.25 5.38
C GLN A 39 4.72 2.99 4.71
N LEU A 40 5.43 4.08 4.37
CA LEU A 40 6.73 4.03 3.73
C LEU A 40 7.82 4.49 4.70
N TYR A 41 8.97 3.84 4.62
CA TYR A 41 10.21 4.31 5.23
C TYR A 41 11.37 4.12 4.24
N THR A 42 11.85 2.88 4.10
CA THR A 42 13.01 2.55 3.26
C THR A 42 12.85 3.07 1.83
N GLY A 43 11.72 2.79 1.17
CA GLY A 43 11.46 3.32 -0.17
C GLY A 43 11.37 4.85 -0.24
N PHE A 44 10.91 5.54 0.80
CA PHE A 44 10.92 7.01 0.82
C PHE A 44 12.36 7.56 0.88
N ILE A 45 13.23 6.93 1.66
CA ILE A 45 14.63 7.33 1.79
C ILE A 45 15.39 7.10 0.49
N TYR A 46 15.21 5.96 -0.18
CA TYR A 46 15.97 5.61 -1.39
C TYR A 46 15.38 6.17 -2.69
N GLU A 47 14.06 6.19 -2.85
CA GLU A 47 13.38 6.64 -4.08
C GLU A 47 12.98 8.13 -4.03
N GLY A 48 13.13 8.74 -2.86
CA GLY A 48 12.81 10.13 -2.60
C GLY A 48 11.31 10.45 -2.57
N PRO A 49 10.96 11.73 -2.32
CA PRO A 49 9.56 12.16 -2.12
C PRO A 49 8.69 12.02 -3.36
N SER A 50 9.29 11.90 -4.56
CA SER A 50 8.56 11.69 -5.80
C SER A 50 7.76 10.38 -5.79
N LEU A 51 8.22 9.36 -5.05
CA LEU A 51 7.55 8.07 -4.91
C LEU A 51 6.13 8.22 -4.37
N ILE A 52 5.93 9.06 -3.35
CA ILE A 52 4.62 9.30 -2.74
C ILE A 52 3.64 9.84 -3.78
N LYS A 53 4.08 10.82 -4.61
CA LYS A 53 3.25 11.39 -5.67
C LYS A 53 2.89 10.36 -6.74
N ARG A 54 3.83 9.48 -7.12
CA ARG A 54 3.57 8.40 -8.10
C ARG A 54 2.58 7.38 -7.55
N ILE A 55 2.74 6.96 -6.30
CA ILE A 55 1.81 6.05 -5.61
C ILE A 55 0.39 6.62 -5.60
N ASN A 56 0.22 7.86 -5.13
CA ASN A 56 -1.11 8.47 -5.05
C ASN A 56 -1.77 8.59 -6.43
N LYS A 57 -1.00 8.93 -7.48
CA LYS A 57 -1.53 8.94 -8.85
C LYS A 57 -1.98 7.55 -9.32
N ALA A 58 -1.22 6.51 -9.00
CA ALA A 58 -1.56 5.14 -9.38
C ALA A 58 -2.82 4.64 -8.65
N ILE A 59 -2.96 4.95 -7.36
CA ILE A 59 -4.16 4.64 -6.56
C ILE A 59 -5.38 5.33 -7.17
N LEU A 60 -5.30 6.64 -7.45
CA LEU A 60 -6.41 7.38 -8.08
C LEU A 60 -6.79 6.80 -9.45
N LYS A 61 -5.80 6.36 -10.23
CA LYS A 61 -6.04 5.73 -11.54
C LYS A 61 -6.71 4.36 -11.42
N ALA A 62 -6.40 3.57 -10.37
CA ALA A 62 -6.97 2.25 -10.16
C ALA A 62 -8.40 2.27 -9.59
N MET A 63 -8.83 3.42 -9.03
CA MET A 63 -10.17 3.61 -8.47
C MET A 63 -11.20 4.14 -9.48
N ASN A 64 -10.75 4.58 -10.67
CA ASN A 64 -11.59 5.01 -11.77
C ASN A 64 -11.71 3.89 -12.82
#